data_AF-A0A6P1A1V3-F1
#
_entry.id   AF-A0A6P1A1V3-F1
#
_cell.length_a   1.000
_cell.length_b   1.000
_cell.length_c   1.000
_cell.angle_alpha   90.00
_cell.angle_beta   90.00
_cell.angle_gamma   90.00
#
_symmetry.space_group_name_H-M   'P 1'
#
loop_
_entity.id
_entity.type
_entity.pdbx_description
1 polymer ?
#
loop_
_entity_poly.entity_id
_entity_poly.type
_entity_poly.pdbx_seq_one_letter_code
_entity_poly.pdbx_strand_id
1 'polypeptide(L)' 'FMPKWLQVVASLNPLSYAIEPIRYLYLHNDWSVGSIVMQAPWASITFGQSLLVLLGFSTVVLLAISPLLSRRL' A
#
# COMPACT_ATOMS: atom_id res chain seq x y z
N PHE A 1 6.14 14.11 -13.54
CA PHE A 1 5.25 13.80 -14.68
C PHE A 1 5.34 12.30 -14.99
N MET A 2 4.32 11.52 -14.64
CA MET A 2 4.15 10.13 -15.10
C MET A 2 2.93 10.07 -16.04
N PRO A 3 2.98 9.37 -17.18
CA PRO A 3 1.80 9.11 -17.99
C PRO A 3 0.69 8.44 -17.18
N LYS A 4 -0.58 8.72 -17.50
CA LYS A 4 -1.72 8.22 -16.71
C LYS A 4 -1.78 6.69 -16.62
N TRP A 5 -1.42 5.99 -17.69
CA TRP A 5 -1.34 4.52 -17.68
C TRP A 5 -0.28 4.00 -16.68
N LEU A 6 0.85 4.70 -16.55
CA LEU A 6 1.92 4.29 -15.64
C LEU A 6 1.53 4.56 -14.18
N GLN A 7 0.77 5.64 -13.93
CA GLN A 7 0.21 5.91 -12.60
C GLN A 7 -0.76 4.80 -12.16
N VAL A 8 -1.56 4.27 -13.10
CA VAL A 8 -2.46 3.13 -12.83
C VAL A 8 -1.65 1.90 -12.39
N VAL A 9 -0.62 1.53 -13.16
CA VAL A 9 0.26 0.41 -12.82
C VAL A 9 0.93 0.61 -11.46
N ALA A 10 1.46 1.81 -11.20
CA ALA A 10 2.08 2.15 -9.93
C ALA A 10 1.09 2.04 -8.76
N SER A 11 -0.15 2.51 -8.91
CA SER A 11 -1.17 2.41 -7.87
C SER A 11 -1.68 0.99 -7.58
N LEU A 12 -1.32 0.00 -8.40
CA LEU A 12 -1.58 -1.42 -8.12
C LEU A 12 -0.42 -2.10 -7.36
N ASN A 13 0.74 -1.45 -7.28
CA ASN A 13 1.90 -2.01 -6.62
C ASN A 13 1.76 -1.88 -5.09
N PRO A 14 1.74 -2.97 -4.30
CA PRO A 14 1.67 -2.90 -2.84
C PRO A 14 2.85 -2.13 -2.23
N LEU A 15 4.01 -2.07 -2.88
CA LEU A 15 5.14 -1.28 -2.40
C LEU A 15 4.85 0.23 -2.40
N SER A 16 4.01 0.73 -3.31
CA SER A 16 3.60 2.14 -3.30
C SER A 16 2.82 2.48 -2.03
N TYR A 17 1.98 1.57 -1.54
CA TYR A 17 1.25 1.74 -0.28
C TYR A 17 2.14 1.62 0.97
N ALA A 18 3.38 1.17 0.85
CA ALA A 18 4.36 1.18 1.94
C ALA A 18 5.23 2.44 1.91
N ILE A 19 5.78 2.77 0.74
CA ILE A 19 6.75 3.86 0.61
C ILE A 19 6.09 5.23 0.80
N GLU A 20 4.87 5.43 0.30
CA GLU A 20 4.19 6.73 0.38
C GLU A 20 3.83 7.15 1.82
N PRO A 21 3.24 6.29 2.68
CA PRO A 21 3.06 6.63 4.10
C PRO A 21 4.38 6.90 4.84
N ILE A 22 5.43 6.11 4.57
CA ILE A 22 6.75 6.33 5.18
C ILE A 22 7.28 7.70 4.79
N ARG A 23 7.26 8.03 3.49
CA ARG A 23 7.65 9.34 2.96
C ARG A 23 6.81 10.46 3.61
N TYR A 24 5.51 10.25 3.80
CA TYR A 24 4.63 11.23 4.43
C TYR A 24 5.08 11.58 5.85
N LEU A 25 5.42 10.56 6.67
CA LEU A 25 5.92 10.76 8.04
C LEU A 25 7.21 11.59 8.11
N TYR A 26 8.10 11.41 7.14
CA TYR A 26 9.35 12.18 7.10
C TYR A 26 9.15 13.63 6.64
N LEU A 27 8.08 13.92 5.91
CA LEU A 27 7.81 15.26 5.38
C LEU A 27 6.81 16.06 6.22
N HIS A 28 6.05 15.41 7.09
CA HIS A 28 5.02 16.04 7.91
C HIS A 28 5.20 15.66 9.38
N ASN A 29 5.53 16.64 10.21
CA ASN A 29 5.63 16.46 11.66
C ASN A 29 4.27 16.12 12.29
N ASP A 30 3.20 16.72 11.78
CA ASP A 30 1.83 16.45 12.19
C ASP A 30 1.16 15.50 11.21
N TRP A 31 0.76 14.33 11.70
CA TRP A 31 0.09 13.31 10.91
C TRP A 31 -1.02 12.62 11.70
N SER A 32 -1.97 12.03 10.98
CA SER A 32 -3.08 11.28 11.55
C SER A 32 -3.41 10.08 10.65
N VAL A 33 -4.20 9.13 11.16
CA VAL A 33 -4.69 7.97 10.38
C VAL A 33 -5.54 8.42 9.16
N GLY A 34 -6.19 9.58 9.25
CA GLY A 34 -6.98 10.17 8.17
C GLY A 34 -6.17 10.99 7.16
N SER A 35 -4.87 11.22 7.40
CA SER A 35 -4.02 12.01 6.50
C SER A 35 -3.92 11.35 5.14
N ILE A 36 -4.10 12.12 4.06
CA ILE A 36 -3.98 11.63 2.68
C ILE A 36 -2.50 11.53 2.33
N VAL A 37 -2.01 10.30 2.13
CA VAL A 37 -0.59 10.03 1.90
C VAL A 37 -0.26 9.77 0.43
N MET A 38 -1.25 9.32 -0.36
CA MET A 38 -1.08 9.02 -1.78
C MET A 38 -2.30 9.46 -2.59
N GLN A 39 -2.06 10.07 -3.75
CA GLN A 39 -3.09 10.40 -4.74
C GLN A 39 -2.99 9.41 -5.91
N ALA A 40 -3.89 8.43 -5.96
CA ALA A 40 -3.98 7.51 -7.08
C ALA A 40 -4.91 8.07 -8.18
N PRO A 41 -4.82 7.60 -9.44
CA PRO A 41 -5.66 8.08 -10.54
C PRO A 41 -7.17 7.94 -10.32
N TRP A 42 -7.59 7.10 -9.37
CA TRP A 42 -8.98 6.76 -9.08
C TRP A 42 -9.40 7.04 -7.63
N ALA A 43 -8.47 7.33 -6.71
CA ALA A 43 -8.81 7.56 -5.31
C ALA A 43 -7.69 8.30 -4.57
N SER A 44 -8.07 9.10 -3.58
CA SER A 44 -7.16 9.59 -2.55
C SER A 44 -7.06 8.54 -1.45
N ILE A 45 -5.83 8.14 -1.10
CA ILE A 45 -5.57 7.08 -0.14
C ILE A 45 -5.04 7.68 1.15
N THR A 46 -5.70 7.36 2.26
CA THR A 46 -5.28 7.78 3.59
C THR A 46 -4.19 6.89 4.16
N PHE A 47 -3.55 7.35 5.24
CA PHE A 47 -2.57 6.58 6.00
C PHE A 47 -3.16 5.24 6.46
N GLY A 48 -4.34 5.28 7.08
CA GLY A 48 -5.03 4.07 7.53
C GLY A 48 -5.42 3.13 6.40
N GLN A 49 -5.89 3.65 5.28
CA GLN A 49 -6.21 2.84 4.10
C GLN A 49 -4.96 2.14 3.53
N SER A 50 -3.81 2.81 3.53
CA SER A 50 -2.54 2.22 3.08
C SER A 50 -2.15 1.01 3.94
N LEU A 51 -2.29 1.13 5.26
CA LEU A 51 -2.06 0.00 6.17
C LEU A 51 -3.04 -1.15 5.93
N LEU A 52 -4.33 -0.86 5.73
CA LEU A 52 -5.34 -1.90 5.44
C LEU A 52 -5.05 -2.63 4.13
N VAL A 53 -4.61 -1.92 3.10
CA VAL A 53 -4.19 -2.54 1.82
C VAL A 53 -3.01 -3.48 2.05
N LEU A 54 -1.98 -3.06 2.80
CA LEU A 54 -0.82 -3.89 3.09
C LEU A 54 -1.17 -5.12 3.94
N LEU A 55 -2.03 -4.95 4.94
CA LEU A 55 -2.51 -6.06 5.76
C LEU A 55 -3.31 -7.04 4.91
N GLY A 56 -4.27 -6.56 4.12
CA GLY A 56 -5.07 -7.39 3.22
C GLY A 56 -4.20 -8.14 2.21
N PHE A 57 -3.25 -7.45 1.57
CA PHE A 57 -2.32 -8.08 0.65
C PHE A 57 -1.49 -9.17 1.33
N SER A 58 -0.93 -8.88 2.50
CA SER A 58 -0.11 -9.83 3.26
C SER A 58 -0.92 -11.06 3.70
N THR A 59 -2.15 -10.86 4.16
CA THR A 59 -3.06 -11.97 4.50
C THR A 59 -3.37 -12.83 3.28
N VAL A 60 -3.69 -12.22 2.13
CA VAL A 60 -3.95 -12.96 0.88
C VAL A 60 -2.73 -13.77 0.46
N VAL A 61 -1.54 -13.16 0.47
CA VAL A 61 -0.28 -13.86 0.14
C VAL A 61 -0.02 -15.00 1.12
N LEU A 62 -0.16 -14.76 2.42
CA LEU A 62 0.04 -15.77 3.46
C LEU A 62 -0.91 -16.95 3.27
N LEU A 63 -2.20 -16.70 3.02
CA LEU A 63 -3.17 -17.76 2.75
C LEU A 63 -2.85 -18.53 1.46
N ALA A 64 -2.37 -17.83 0.42
CA ALA A 64 -1.99 -18.46 -0.84
C ALA A 64 -0.76 -19.38 -0.71
N ILE A 65 0.23 -19.00 0.12
CA ILE A 65 1.46 -19.79 0.31
C ILE A 65 1.36 -20.80 1.47
N SER A 66 0.40 -20.64 2.39
CA SER A 66 0.24 -21.49 3.56
C SER A 66 0.20 -23.00 3.23
N PRO A 67 -0.53 -23.46 2.19
CA PRO A 67 -0.52 -24.88 1.81
C PRO A 67 0.83 -25.39 1.32
N LEU A 68 1.68 -24.52 0.78
CA LEU A 68 3.03 -24.87 0.33
C LEU A 68 4.00 -24.96 1.50
N LEU A 69 3.85 -24.06 2.48
CA LEU A 69 4.62 -24.06 3.73
C LEU A 69 4.29 -25.30 4.57
N SER A 70 3.02 -25.63 4.73
CA SER A 70 2.56 -26.78 5.52
C SER A 70 2.94 -28.14 4.93
N ARG A 71 3.40 -28.19 3.68
CA ARG A 71 3.91 -29.43 3.04
C ARG A 71 5.41 -29.65 3.29
N ARG A 72 6.13 -28.63 3.75
CA ARG A 72 7.59 -28.67 3.96
C ARG A 72 8.01 -28.58 5.42
N LEU A 73 7.12 -28.15 6.31
CA LEU A 73 7.25 -28.21 7.77
C LEU A 73 6.63 -29.52 8.27
#